data_AF-A0A934ALE8-F1
#
_entry.id   AF-A0A934ALE8-F1
#
_cell.length_a   1.000
_cell.length_b   1.000
_cell.length_c   1.000
_cell.angle_alpha   90.00
_cell.angle_beta   90.00
_cell.angle_gamma   90.00
#
_symmetry.space_group_name_H-M   'P 1'
#
loop_
_entity.id
_entity.type
_entity.pdbx_description
1 polymer ?
#
loop_
_entity_poly.entity_id
_entity_poly.type
_entity_poly.pdbx_seq_one_letter_code
_entity_poly.pdbx_strand_id
1 'polypeptide(L)'
;MTKVRARGEDIRRFILEHVEKHPSNIGRVTAENFKITRQAINKHLQKLCAEQALSESGKTRSRTYKLAALVEWQQRWEINHDLAEDLVWADSIRPFLSPLPDNVLDIWHYGFTEMFNNAIDHSSGSEIRVRVRKNAMSTEMLLMDNGVGIFKKIQTTMNLLDERHAILELSKGKLTTDPGNHSGEGIFFTSRMFDSFDILSGNVFFTHQFGDDEDWILEKNDFSSGTSVWMKIHNHTSRTTKKIFDKFTSGDDYGFNKTIVPVKMAQYGEDKLISRSQAKRVLARVELFKTVIFNFEGVEIIGQAFADEIFRVFSQKHPEIELIAIKTSDEVKKMINRAKRGNVQAT
;
A
#
# COMPACT_ATOMS: atom_id res chain seq x y z
N MET A 1 -36.31 0.24 6.25
CA MET A 1 -35.72 -0.83 7.09
C MET A 1 -36.12 -0.61 8.54
N THR A 2 -36.60 -1.64 9.26
CA THR A 2 -37.04 -1.54 10.67
C THR A 2 -35.84 -1.42 11.63
N LYS A 3 -35.91 -0.54 12.64
CA LYS A 3 -34.83 -0.25 13.62
C LYS A 3 -34.21 -1.50 14.29
N VAL A 4 -35.00 -2.56 14.48
CA VAL A 4 -34.55 -3.83 15.09
C VAL A 4 -33.59 -4.60 14.16
N ARG A 5 -33.79 -4.55 12.83
CA ARG A 5 -32.90 -5.21 11.87
C ARG A 5 -31.53 -4.53 11.81
N ALA A 6 -31.52 -3.20 11.81
CA ALA A 6 -30.29 -2.39 11.82
C ALA A 6 -29.42 -2.68 13.05
N ARG A 7 -30.01 -2.70 14.26
CA ARG A 7 -29.26 -3.02 15.49
C ARG A 7 -28.63 -4.41 15.47
N GLY A 8 -29.33 -5.40 14.90
CA GLY A 8 -28.79 -6.75 14.76
C GLY A 8 -27.62 -6.85 13.78
N GLU A 9 -27.64 -6.05 12.70
CA GLU A 9 -26.54 -5.93 11.74
C GLU A 9 -25.32 -5.26 12.38
N ASP A 10 -25.52 -4.19 13.15
CA ASP A 10 -24.43 -3.52 13.87
C ASP A 10 -23.72 -4.46 14.84
N ILE A 11 -24.46 -5.31 15.57
CA ILE A 11 -23.88 -6.32 16.46
C ILE A 11 -23.03 -7.33 15.67
N ARG A 12 -23.55 -7.83 14.55
CA ARG A 12 -22.81 -8.81 13.72
C ARG A 12 -21.56 -8.20 13.10
N ARG A 13 -21.65 -6.97 12.62
CA ARG A 13 -20.51 -6.21 12.09
C ARG A 13 -19.42 -6.05 13.15
N PHE A 14 -19.80 -5.62 14.36
CA PHE A 14 -18.85 -5.49 15.48
C PHE A 14 -18.15 -6.82 15.80
N ILE A 15 -18.89 -7.94 15.82
CA ILE A 15 -18.31 -9.26 16.04
C ILE A 15 -17.24 -9.55 14.99
N LEU A 16 -17.56 -9.38 13.70
CA LEU A 16 -16.64 -9.67 12.60
C LEU A 16 -15.39 -8.78 12.61
N GLU A 17 -15.53 -7.50 13.00
CA GLU A 17 -14.41 -6.55 13.12
C GLU A 17 -13.45 -6.89 14.27
N HIS A 18 -13.96 -7.50 15.35
CA HIS A 18 -13.19 -7.66 16.60
C HIS A 18 -12.81 -9.11 16.91
N VAL A 19 -13.34 -10.09 16.18
CA VAL A 19 -13.13 -11.52 16.47
C VAL A 19 -11.66 -11.92 16.41
N GLU A 20 -10.86 -11.35 15.49
CA GLU A 20 -9.44 -11.69 15.36
C GLU A 20 -8.62 -11.23 16.57
N LYS A 21 -8.98 -10.09 17.19
CA LYS A 21 -8.34 -9.59 18.43
C LYS A 21 -8.85 -10.30 19.68
N HIS A 22 -10.05 -10.87 19.61
CA HIS A 22 -10.77 -11.45 20.75
C HIS A 22 -11.30 -12.87 20.47
N PRO A 23 -10.49 -13.81 19.95
CA PRO A 23 -11.01 -15.08 19.42
C PRO A 23 -11.70 -15.93 20.48
N SER A 24 -11.23 -15.90 21.73
CA SER A 24 -11.79 -16.67 22.85
C SER A 24 -12.86 -15.94 23.66
N ASN A 25 -12.97 -14.61 23.52
CA ASN A 25 -13.83 -13.80 24.39
C ASN A 25 -14.71 -12.78 23.64
N ILE A 26 -14.81 -12.86 22.31
CA ILE A 26 -15.64 -11.97 21.47
C ILE A 26 -17.09 -11.87 21.95
N GLY A 27 -17.66 -12.98 22.43
CA GLY A 27 -19.02 -12.99 22.96
C GLY A 27 -19.20 -12.11 24.21
N ARG A 28 -18.18 -12.05 25.08
CA ARG A 28 -18.16 -11.18 26.27
C ARG A 28 -17.97 -9.72 25.86
N VAL A 29 -16.97 -9.44 25.03
CA VAL A 29 -16.65 -8.09 24.55
C VAL A 29 -17.86 -7.45 23.86
N THR A 30 -18.54 -8.22 23.00
CA THR A 30 -19.73 -7.74 22.29
C THR A 30 -20.92 -7.52 23.25
N ALA A 31 -21.12 -8.40 24.23
CA ALA A 31 -22.19 -8.24 25.22
C ALA A 31 -22.01 -6.97 26.06
N GLU A 32 -20.78 -6.69 26.49
CA GLU A 32 -20.41 -5.48 27.23
C GLU A 32 -20.62 -4.22 26.38
N ASN A 33 -20.19 -4.23 25.12
CA ASN A 33 -20.32 -3.09 24.20
C ASN A 33 -21.78 -2.72 23.92
N PHE A 34 -22.63 -3.71 23.62
CA PHE A 34 -24.03 -3.47 23.24
C PHE A 34 -25.01 -3.49 24.42
N LYS A 35 -24.52 -3.74 25.64
CA LYS A 35 -25.31 -3.86 26.88
C LYS A 35 -26.46 -4.87 26.73
N ILE A 36 -26.16 -6.05 26.21
CA ILE A 36 -27.13 -7.15 26.02
C ILE A 36 -26.60 -8.47 26.60
N THR A 37 -27.49 -9.44 26.78
CA THR A 37 -27.14 -10.72 27.41
C THR A 37 -26.22 -11.56 26.52
N ARG A 38 -25.35 -12.38 27.13
CA ARG A 38 -24.52 -13.35 26.40
C ARG A 38 -25.36 -14.33 25.57
N GLN A 39 -26.57 -14.66 26.02
CA GLN A 39 -27.51 -15.50 25.28
C GLN A 39 -27.97 -14.85 23.98
N ALA A 40 -28.23 -13.53 23.99
CA ALA A 40 -28.55 -12.79 22.77
C ALA A 40 -27.37 -12.75 21.79
N ILE A 41 -26.14 -12.55 22.29
CA ILE A 41 -24.93 -12.60 21.46
C ILE A 41 -24.68 -14.00 20.88
N ASN A 42 -24.92 -15.06 21.65
CA ASN A 42 -24.75 -16.43 21.16
C ASN A 42 -25.66 -16.72 19.94
N LYS A 43 -26.87 -16.15 19.88
CA LYS A 43 -27.72 -16.25 18.67
C LYS A 43 -27.07 -15.59 17.46
N HIS A 44 -26.41 -14.45 17.63
CA HIS A 44 -25.67 -13.79 16.56
C HIS A 44 -24.43 -14.57 16.12
N LEU A 45 -23.67 -15.13 17.06
CA LEU A 45 -22.51 -15.99 16.76
C LEU A 45 -22.93 -17.25 16.01
N GLN A 46 -23.97 -17.95 16.48
CA GLN A 46 -24.52 -19.12 15.80
C GLN A 46 -25.00 -18.79 14.38
N LYS A 47 -25.66 -17.64 14.21
CA LYS A 47 -26.07 -17.16 12.88
C LYS A 47 -24.87 -16.93 11.97
N LEU A 48 -23.83 -16.24 12.44
CA LEU A 48 -22.60 -15.99 11.67
C LEU A 48 -21.85 -17.28 11.32
N CYS A 49 -21.87 -18.29 12.20
CA CYS A 49 -21.31 -19.61 11.89
C CYS A 49 -22.16 -20.37 10.85
N ALA A 50 -23.49 -20.30 10.97
CA ALA A 50 -24.40 -20.91 9.99
C ALA A 50 -24.27 -20.26 8.60
N GLU A 51 -24.03 -18.96 8.54
CA GLU A 51 -23.74 -18.19 7.31
C GLU A 51 -22.29 -18.34 6.84
N GLN A 52 -21.48 -19.19 7.49
CA GLN A 52 -20.05 -19.40 7.19
C GLN A 52 -19.19 -18.13 7.25
N ALA A 53 -19.66 -17.07 7.89
CA ALA A 53 -18.87 -15.87 8.15
C ALA A 53 -17.84 -16.09 9.27
N LEU A 54 -18.14 -17.00 10.20
CA LEU A 54 -17.26 -17.44 11.28
C LEU A 54 -17.06 -18.96 11.27
N SER A 55 -15.87 -19.38 11.64
CA SER A 55 -15.57 -20.76 12.05
C SER A 55 -15.40 -20.82 13.57
N GLU A 56 -15.82 -21.92 14.18
CA GLU A 56 -15.64 -22.18 15.62
C GLU A 56 -14.76 -23.41 15.85
N SER A 57 -13.92 -23.37 16.88
CA SER A 57 -13.11 -24.50 17.33
C SER A 57 -13.09 -24.60 18.86
N GLY A 58 -12.86 -25.79 19.40
CA GLY A 58 -12.91 -26.04 20.85
C GLY A 58 -14.32 -26.35 21.38
N LYS A 59 -14.41 -26.72 22.67
CA LYS A 59 -15.66 -27.11 23.32
C LYS A 59 -15.98 -26.18 24.49
N THR A 60 -17.27 -25.85 24.64
CA THR A 60 -17.81 -25.09 25.79
C THR A 60 -16.97 -23.85 26.16
N ARG A 61 -16.15 -23.93 27.22
CA ARG A 61 -15.34 -22.81 27.75
C ARG A 61 -14.05 -22.54 26.97
N SER A 62 -13.58 -23.48 26.15
CA SER A 62 -12.43 -23.31 25.27
C SER A 62 -12.82 -22.95 23.83
N ARG A 63 -14.09 -22.60 23.60
CA ARG A 63 -14.56 -22.23 22.26
C ARG A 63 -13.90 -20.93 21.81
N THR A 64 -13.31 -20.98 20.62
CA THR A 64 -12.73 -19.83 19.94
C THR A 64 -13.40 -19.64 18.58
N TYR A 65 -13.51 -18.40 18.15
CA TYR A 65 -14.07 -18.02 16.85
C TYR A 65 -13.00 -17.35 15.99
N LYS A 66 -13.07 -17.55 14.68
CA LYS A 66 -12.25 -16.88 13.67
C LYS A 66 -13.09 -16.58 12.45
N LEU A 67 -12.71 -15.58 11.65
CA LEU A 67 -13.29 -15.38 10.33
C LEU A 67 -13.10 -16.66 9.51
N ALA A 68 -14.18 -17.17 8.93
CA ALA A 68 -14.11 -18.32 8.04
C ALA A 68 -13.68 -17.86 6.65
N ALA A 69 -12.84 -18.65 6.00
CA ALA A 69 -12.48 -18.41 4.62
C ALA A 69 -13.66 -18.85 3.74
N LEU A 70 -14.29 -17.87 3.10
CA LEU A 70 -15.38 -18.05 2.14
C LEU A 70 -14.83 -18.51 0.79
N VAL A 71 -13.63 -18.05 0.44
CA VAL A 71 -12.89 -18.48 -0.75
C VAL A 71 -11.44 -18.70 -0.35
N GLU A 72 -10.88 -19.83 -0.77
CA GLU A 72 -9.44 -20.07 -0.82
C GLU A 72 -9.14 -20.65 -2.20
N TRP A 73 -8.41 -19.89 -3.00
CA TRP A 73 -8.09 -20.27 -4.36
C TRP A 73 -6.61 -19.98 -4.65
N GLN A 74 -5.99 -20.83 -5.45
CA GLN A 74 -4.65 -20.59 -5.95
C GLN A 74 -4.49 -21.18 -7.35
N GLN A 75 -3.72 -20.50 -8.18
CA GLN A 75 -3.34 -20.98 -9.49
C GLN A 75 -1.95 -20.49 -9.85
N ARG A 76 -1.34 -21.15 -10.85
CA ARG A 76 -0.03 -20.83 -11.40
C ARG A 76 -0.16 -20.71 -12.91
N TRP A 77 0.63 -19.82 -13.49
CA TRP A 77 0.77 -19.63 -14.93
C TRP A 77 2.24 -19.61 -15.28
N GLU A 78 2.58 -20.26 -16.39
CA GLU A 78 3.88 -20.11 -17.02
C GLU A 78 3.92 -18.77 -17.75
N ILE A 79 4.99 -18.00 -17.56
CA ILE A 79 5.19 -16.74 -18.29
C ILE A 79 5.56 -17.09 -19.73
N ASN A 80 4.66 -16.76 -20.65
CA ASN A 80 4.83 -16.93 -22.09
C ASN A 80 4.13 -15.78 -22.83
N HIS A 81 4.33 -15.70 -24.15
CA HIS A 81 3.80 -14.61 -24.98
C HIS A 81 2.27 -14.54 -25.10
N ASP A 82 1.55 -15.61 -24.76
CA ASP A 82 0.08 -15.67 -24.84
C ASP A 82 -0.59 -15.34 -23.49
N LEU A 83 0.21 -15.20 -22.43
CA LEU A 83 -0.28 -14.88 -21.10
C LEU A 83 -0.62 -13.38 -21.04
N ALA A 84 -1.91 -13.06 -20.89
CA ALA A 84 -2.41 -11.69 -20.77
C ALA A 84 -3.20 -11.51 -19.45
N GLU A 85 -2.97 -10.39 -18.77
CA GLU A 85 -3.53 -10.08 -17.47
C GLU A 85 -5.06 -9.90 -17.49
N ASP A 86 -5.60 -9.36 -18.58
CA ASP A 86 -7.04 -9.13 -18.77
C ASP A 86 -7.81 -10.45 -18.89
N LEU A 87 -7.26 -11.42 -19.62
CA LEU A 87 -7.81 -12.77 -19.75
C LEU A 87 -7.76 -13.51 -18.41
N VAL A 88 -6.61 -13.47 -17.71
CA VAL A 88 -6.49 -14.09 -16.39
C VAL A 88 -7.46 -13.47 -15.39
N TRP A 89 -7.63 -12.14 -15.45
CA TRP A 89 -8.61 -11.45 -14.62
C TRP A 89 -10.04 -11.95 -14.89
N ALA A 90 -10.46 -11.93 -16.15
CA ALA A 90 -11.83 -12.26 -16.56
C ALA A 90 -12.19 -13.73 -16.25
N ASP A 91 -11.30 -14.66 -16.61
CA ASP A 91 -11.59 -16.09 -16.58
C ASP A 91 -11.28 -16.75 -15.24
N SER A 92 -10.21 -16.28 -14.56
CA SER A 92 -9.70 -16.94 -13.36
C SER A 92 -9.96 -16.16 -12.08
N ILE A 93 -9.76 -14.84 -12.05
CA ILE A 93 -9.80 -14.08 -10.78
C ILE A 93 -11.21 -13.58 -10.43
N ARG A 94 -11.84 -12.86 -11.35
CA ARG A 94 -13.14 -12.20 -11.14
C ARG A 94 -14.23 -13.14 -10.62
N PRO A 95 -14.36 -14.41 -11.08
CA PRO A 95 -15.39 -15.33 -10.59
C PRO A 95 -15.32 -15.56 -9.07
N PHE A 96 -14.13 -15.57 -8.47
CA PHE A 96 -13.92 -15.79 -7.04
C PHE A 96 -14.16 -14.55 -6.19
N LEU A 97 -14.10 -13.37 -6.81
CA LEU A 97 -14.34 -12.11 -6.14
C LEU A 97 -15.83 -11.80 -6.02
N SER A 98 -16.67 -12.33 -6.90
CA SER A 98 -18.12 -12.10 -6.84
C SER A 98 -18.78 -12.80 -5.64
N PRO A 99 -19.83 -12.21 -5.02
CA PRO A 99 -20.23 -10.81 -5.16
C PRO A 99 -19.31 -9.90 -4.34
N LEU A 100 -18.90 -8.79 -4.94
CA LEU A 100 -18.31 -7.62 -4.27
C LEU A 100 -18.94 -6.36 -4.91
N PRO A 101 -19.02 -5.23 -4.18
CA PRO A 101 -19.48 -3.97 -4.76
C PRO A 101 -18.59 -3.53 -5.94
N ASP A 102 -19.18 -2.89 -6.96
CA ASP A 102 -18.48 -2.49 -8.18
C ASP A 102 -17.22 -1.69 -7.91
N ASN A 103 -17.29 -0.71 -7.01
CA ASN A 103 -16.13 0.11 -6.66
C ASN A 103 -14.98 -0.69 -6.02
N VAL A 104 -15.26 -1.82 -5.39
CA VAL A 104 -14.26 -2.74 -4.82
C VAL A 104 -13.71 -3.66 -5.91
N LEU A 105 -14.57 -4.12 -6.83
CA LEU A 105 -14.15 -4.87 -8.01
C LEU A 105 -13.26 -4.04 -8.93
N ASP A 106 -13.53 -2.75 -9.11
CA ASP A 106 -12.70 -1.84 -9.91
C ASP A 106 -11.30 -1.68 -9.32
N ILE A 107 -11.20 -1.58 -7.99
CA ILE A 107 -9.91 -1.53 -7.29
C ILE A 107 -9.15 -2.85 -7.48
N TRP A 108 -9.82 -3.99 -7.32
CA TRP A 108 -9.20 -5.29 -7.55
C TRP A 108 -8.78 -5.49 -9.00
N HIS A 109 -9.60 -5.05 -9.96
CA HIS A 109 -9.30 -5.16 -11.38
C HIS A 109 -8.02 -4.41 -11.68
N TYR A 110 -7.97 -3.11 -11.35
CA TYR A 110 -6.80 -2.27 -11.55
C TYR A 110 -5.55 -2.84 -10.86
N GLY A 111 -5.65 -3.14 -9.56
CA GLY A 111 -4.50 -3.64 -8.80
C GLY A 111 -3.99 -4.99 -9.29
N PHE A 112 -4.89 -5.91 -9.64
CA PHE A 112 -4.49 -7.20 -10.19
C PHE A 112 -3.80 -7.04 -11.54
N THR A 113 -4.40 -6.32 -12.49
CA THR A 113 -3.85 -6.20 -13.85
C THR A 113 -2.50 -5.52 -13.82
N GLU A 114 -2.35 -4.43 -13.06
CA GLU A 114 -1.06 -3.75 -12.90
C GLU A 114 0.00 -4.68 -12.30
N MET A 115 -0.30 -5.42 -11.23
CA MET A 115 0.72 -6.28 -10.59
C MET A 115 1.03 -7.52 -11.42
N PHE A 116 0.04 -8.10 -12.08
CA PHE A 116 0.23 -9.27 -12.93
C PHE A 116 1.00 -8.90 -14.20
N ASN A 117 0.68 -7.78 -14.83
CA ASN A 117 1.41 -7.31 -16.01
C ASN A 117 2.87 -6.95 -15.67
N ASN A 118 3.12 -6.27 -14.55
CA ASN A 118 4.49 -6.03 -14.07
C ASN A 118 5.28 -7.34 -13.87
N ALA A 119 4.62 -8.40 -13.40
CA ALA A 119 5.26 -9.71 -13.25
C ALA A 119 5.55 -10.37 -14.60
N ILE A 120 4.70 -10.21 -15.62
CA ILE A 120 4.97 -10.68 -16.99
C ILE A 120 6.17 -9.93 -17.58
N ASP A 121 6.11 -8.60 -17.58
CA ASP A 121 7.03 -7.76 -18.37
C ASP A 121 8.40 -7.58 -17.71
N HIS A 122 8.48 -7.60 -16.38
CA HIS A 122 9.67 -7.14 -15.67
C HIS A 122 10.33 -8.19 -14.77
N SER A 123 9.61 -9.26 -14.37
CA SER A 123 10.18 -10.26 -13.46
C SER A 123 11.40 -10.97 -14.05
N SER A 124 11.44 -11.14 -15.38
CA SER A 124 12.40 -12.04 -16.06
C SER A 124 12.33 -13.48 -15.51
N GLY A 125 11.19 -13.87 -14.93
CA GLY A 125 10.90 -15.20 -14.39
C GLY A 125 10.24 -16.11 -15.41
N SER A 126 9.81 -17.28 -14.94
CA SER A 126 9.11 -18.29 -15.75
C SER A 126 7.74 -18.68 -15.21
N GLU A 127 7.40 -18.34 -13.97
CA GLU A 127 6.14 -18.69 -13.32
C GLU A 127 5.59 -17.50 -12.52
N ILE A 128 4.29 -17.27 -12.61
CA ILE A 128 3.52 -16.43 -11.69
C ILE A 128 2.54 -17.32 -10.92
N ARG A 129 2.44 -17.12 -9.61
CA ARG A 129 1.48 -17.77 -8.73
C ARG A 129 0.59 -16.73 -8.08
N VAL A 130 -0.72 -16.95 -8.13
CA VAL A 130 -1.70 -16.10 -7.45
C VAL A 130 -2.43 -16.94 -6.41
N ARG A 131 -2.64 -16.37 -5.22
CA ARG A 131 -3.49 -16.91 -4.17
C ARG A 131 -4.52 -15.86 -3.81
N VAL A 132 -5.79 -16.26 -3.74
CA VAL A 132 -6.89 -15.40 -3.31
C VAL A 132 -7.51 -16.01 -2.08
N ARG A 133 -7.71 -15.18 -1.05
CA ARG A 133 -8.48 -15.55 0.13
C ARG A 133 -9.51 -14.48 0.41
N LYS A 134 -10.77 -14.90 0.56
CA LYS A 134 -11.89 -14.02 0.89
C LYS A 134 -12.54 -14.50 2.16
N ASN A 135 -12.80 -13.60 3.09
CA ASN A 135 -13.64 -13.86 4.25
C ASN A 135 -14.80 -12.86 4.26
N ALA A 136 -15.62 -12.86 5.31
CA ALA A 136 -16.78 -11.97 5.40
C ALA A 136 -16.41 -10.46 5.42
N MET A 137 -15.20 -10.11 5.84
CA MET A 137 -14.76 -8.73 6.04
C MET A 137 -13.86 -8.21 4.92
N SER A 138 -12.89 -9.00 4.49
CA SER A 138 -11.86 -8.58 3.55
C SER A 138 -11.58 -9.65 2.50
N THR A 139 -11.00 -9.19 1.41
CA THR A 139 -10.34 -10.03 0.42
C THR A 139 -8.86 -9.72 0.45
N GLU A 140 -8.03 -10.75 0.32
CA GLU A 140 -6.59 -10.65 0.18
C GLU A 140 -6.11 -11.45 -1.03
N MET A 141 -5.07 -10.94 -1.69
CA MET A 141 -4.43 -11.58 -2.82
C MET A 141 -2.92 -11.54 -2.62
N LEU A 142 -2.29 -12.68 -2.86
CA LEU A 142 -0.84 -12.81 -2.93
C LEU A 142 -0.46 -13.18 -4.35
N LEU A 143 0.31 -12.32 -5.01
CA LEU A 143 0.92 -12.56 -6.31
C LEU A 143 2.42 -12.80 -6.11
N MET A 144 2.96 -13.88 -6.69
CA MET A 144 4.37 -14.25 -6.56
C MET A 144 4.94 -14.57 -7.94
N ASP A 145 6.05 -13.94 -8.30
CA ASP A 145 6.89 -14.37 -9.43
C ASP A 145 8.16 -15.07 -8.90
N ASN A 146 8.81 -15.85 -9.77
CA ASN A 146 10.08 -16.52 -9.47
C ASN A 146 11.29 -15.83 -10.14
N GLY A 147 11.15 -14.56 -10.53
CA GLY A 147 12.11 -13.81 -11.32
C GLY A 147 13.30 -13.26 -10.53
N VAL A 148 13.88 -12.17 -11.03
CA VAL A 148 15.08 -11.54 -10.43
C VAL A 148 14.77 -10.75 -9.15
N GLY A 149 13.52 -10.34 -8.96
CA GLY A 149 13.08 -9.47 -7.88
C GLY A 149 13.09 -7.98 -8.26
N ILE A 150 11.99 -7.29 -7.97
CA ILE A 150 11.75 -5.90 -8.38
C ILE A 150 12.82 -4.91 -7.89
N PHE A 151 13.23 -4.99 -6.62
CA PHE A 151 14.17 -4.01 -6.06
C PHE A 151 15.57 -4.18 -6.64
N LYS A 152 16.01 -5.44 -6.81
CA LYS A 152 17.27 -5.76 -7.48
C LYS A 152 17.28 -5.33 -8.94
N LYS A 153 16.17 -5.54 -9.66
CA LYS A 153 16.00 -5.08 -11.04
C LYS A 153 16.16 -3.56 -11.13
N ILE A 154 15.41 -2.81 -10.33
CA ILE A 154 15.45 -1.35 -10.32
C ILE A 154 16.83 -0.84 -9.92
N GLN A 155 17.42 -1.41 -8.85
CA GLN A 155 18.76 -1.05 -8.41
C GLN A 155 19.77 -1.19 -9.56
N THR A 156 19.75 -2.32 -10.25
CA THR A 156 20.69 -2.61 -11.34
C THR A 156 20.45 -1.67 -12.52
N THR A 157 19.20 -1.51 -12.96
CA THR A 157 18.86 -0.69 -14.13
C THR A 157 19.09 0.80 -13.90
N MET A 158 18.90 1.29 -12.68
CA MET A 158 19.08 2.70 -12.31
C MET A 158 20.46 2.99 -11.70
N ASN A 159 21.36 1.98 -11.65
CA ASN A 159 22.69 2.07 -11.03
C ASN A 159 22.65 2.67 -9.60
N LEU A 160 21.71 2.20 -8.80
CA LEU A 160 21.53 2.65 -7.42
C LEU A 160 22.52 1.92 -6.50
N LEU A 161 22.99 2.65 -5.48
CA LEU A 161 23.93 2.11 -4.50
C LEU A 161 23.38 0.90 -3.71
N ASP A 162 22.06 0.85 -3.51
CA ASP A 162 21.38 -0.12 -2.64
C ASP A 162 19.93 -0.34 -3.10
N GLU A 163 19.39 -1.55 -2.93
CA GLU A 163 17.99 -1.91 -3.20
C GLU A 163 16.99 -1.05 -2.40
N ARG A 164 17.34 -0.56 -1.21
CA ARG A 164 16.51 0.37 -0.43
C ARG A 164 16.25 1.69 -1.15
N HIS A 165 17.18 2.13 -1.99
CA HIS A 165 16.95 3.31 -2.82
C HIS A 165 15.91 3.05 -3.92
N ALA A 166 15.76 1.80 -4.38
CA ALA A 166 14.71 1.45 -5.33
C ALA A 166 13.31 1.71 -4.74
N ILE A 167 13.14 1.50 -3.43
CA ILE A 167 11.87 1.78 -2.74
C ILE A 167 11.56 3.27 -2.77
N LEU A 168 12.53 4.14 -2.46
CA LEU A 168 12.34 5.59 -2.54
C LEU A 168 11.99 6.04 -3.96
N GLU A 169 12.59 5.42 -4.98
CA GLU A 169 12.28 5.73 -6.37
C GLU A 169 10.90 5.23 -6.82
N LEU A 170 10.45 4.08 -6.29
CA LEU A 170 9.10 3.55 -6.49
C LEU A 170 8.04 4.40 -5.77
N SER A 171 8.30 4.84 -4.54
CA SER A 171 7.33 5.57 -3.72
C SER A 171 6.98 6.95 -4.30
N LYS A 172 7.89 7.53 -5.11
CA LYS A 172 7.66 8.76 -5.88
C LYS A 172 6.71 8.58 -7.07
N GLY A 173 6.58 7.37 -7.61
CA GLY A 173 5.83 7.09 -8.85
C GLY A 173 6.58 7.51 -10.12
N LYS A 174 5.93 7.32 -11.28
CA LYS A 174 6.50 7.54 -12.64
C LYS A 174 7.79 6.79 -12.90
N LEU A 175 8.00 5.66 -12.21
CA LEU A 175 9.22 4.86 -12.37
C LEU A 175 8.93 3.75 -13.34
N THR A 176 9.62 3.76 -14.47
CA THR A 176 9.54 2.73 -15.50
C THR A 176 10.91 2.46 -16.06
N THR A 177 11.21 1.18 -16.33
CA THR A 177 12.41 0.77 -17.08
C THR A 177 12.11 0.65 -18.58
N ASP A 178 10.86 0.85 -18.99
CA ASP A 178 10.39 0.81 -20.37
C ASP A 178 9.32 1.89 -20.63
N PRO A 179 9.73 3.14 -20.90
CA PRO A 179 8.81 4.26 -21.13
C PRO A 179 7.95 4.14 -22.39
N GLY A 180 8.29 3.24 -23.32
CA GLY A 180 7.52 3.03 -24.55
C GLY A 180 6.21 2.27 -24.30
N ASN A 181 6.22 1.39 -23.29
CA ASN A 181 5.08 0.53 -22.97
C ASN A 181 4.46 0.83 -21.59
N HIS A 182 5.20 1.46 -20.66
CA HIS A 182 4.73 1.70 -19.29
C HIS A 182 4.92 3.14 -18.82
N SER A 183 3.87 3.71 -18.22
CA SER A 183 3.90 5.03 -17.59
C SER A 183 4.67 5.07 -16.26
N GLY A 184 4.89 3.91 -15.63
CA GLY A 184 5.52 3.81 -14.31
C GLY A 184 4.63 4.25 -13.14
N GLU A 185 3.31 4.27 -13.35
CA GLU A 185 2.32 4.74 -12.37
C GLU A 185 1.63 3.58 -11.62
N GLY A 186 1.63 2.38 -12.20
CA GLY A 186 0.88 1.21 -11.74
C GLY A 186 1.07 0.86 -10.27
N ILE A 187 2.32 0.62 -9.86
CA ILE A 187 2.65 0.29 -8.45
C ILE A 187 2.27 1.43 -7.51
N PHE A 188 2.53 2.68 -7.91
CA PHE A 188 2.25 3.85 -7.07
C PHE A 188 0.76 4.00 -6.75
N PHE A 189 -0.10 3.84 -7.76
CA PHE A 189 -1.54 3.93 -7.57
C PHE A 189 -2.11 2.68 -6.91
N THR A 190 -1.67 1.50 -7.33
CA THR A 190 -2.08 0.24 -6.72
C THR A 190 -1.81 0.25 -5.23
N SER A 191 -0.62 0.64 -4.77
CA SER A 191 -0.30 0.64 -3.34
C SER A 191 -1.26 1.48 -2.51
N ARG A 192 -1.79 2.57 -3.08
CA ARG A 192 -2.68 3.53 -2.39
C ARG A 192 -4.18 3.19 -2.50
N MET A 193 -4.56 2.18 -3.27
CA MET A 193 -5.95 1.74 -3.41
C MET A 193 -6.36 0.72 -2.34
N PHE A 194 -5.42 -0.10 -1.88
CA PHE A 194 -5.65 -1.19 -0.93
C PHE A 194 -5.51 -0.73 0.52
N ASP A 195 -6.08 -1.49 1.47
CA ASP A 195 -5.90 -1.26 2.91
C ASP A 195 -4.48 -1.60 3.37
N SER A 196 -3.92 -2.67 2.81
CA SER A 196 -2.51 -2.99 2.91
C SER A 196 -1.98 -3.43 1.55
N PHE A 197 -0.79 -2.95 1.23
CA PHE A 197 -0.05 -3.33 0.05
C PHE A 197 1.40 -3.57 0.44
N ASP A 198 1.89 -4.78 0.25
CA ASP A 198 3.23 -5.17 0.65
C ASP A 198 3.98 -5.79 -0.52
N ILE A 199 5.25 -5.44 -0.69
CA ILE A 199 6.16 -6.07 -1.64
C ILE A 199 7.32 -6.67 -0.85
N LEU A 200 7.58 -7.95 -1.05
CA LEU A 200 8.81 -8.61 -0.61
C LEU A 200 9.61 -9.04 -1.85
N SER A 201 10.86 -8.63 -1.93
CA SER A 201 11.79 -9.09 -2.97
C SER A 201 13.19 -9.17 -2.39
N GLY A 202 13.80 -10.35 -2.45
CA GLY A 202 15.07 -10.61 -1.75
C GLY A 202 14.93 -10.33 -0.26
N ASN A 203 15.80 -9.47 0.27
CA ASN A 203 15.80 -9.07 1.67
C ASN A 203 15.07 -7.75 1.90
N VAL A 204 14.46 -7.16 0.87
CA VAL A 204 13.83 -5.85 0.98
C VAL A 204 12.32 -6.02 1.01
N PHE A 205 11.71 -5.45 2.04
CA PHE A 205 10.27 -5.37 2.21
C PHE A 205 9.83 -3.91 2.04
N PHE A 206 8.76 -3.68 1.30
CA PHE A 206 8.06 -2.40 1.22
C PHE A 206 6.63 -2.65 1.68
N THR A 207 6.11 -1.81 2.56
CA THR A 207 4.71 -1.85 2.97
C THR A 207 4.10 -0.48 2.80
N HIS A 208 2.83 -0.45 2.41
CA HIS A 208 1.99 0.72 2.43
C HIS A 208 0.68 0.34 3.10
N GLN A 209 0.34 1.04 4.19
CA GLN A 209 -0.91 0.83 4.91
C GLN A 209 -1.82 2.04 4.70
N PHE A 210 -3.04 1.82 4.25
CA PHE A 210 -3.96 2.91 3.98
C PHE A 210 -4.32 3.69 5.26
N GLY A 211 -4.16 5.01 5.19
CA GLY A 211 -4.42 5.91 6.32
C GLY A 211 -3.27 5.96 7.32
N ASP A 212 -2.24 5.13 7.13
CA ASP A 212 -0.90 5.38 7.64
C ASP A 212 -0.10 6.08 6.54
N ASP A 213 0.78 7.00 6.93
CA ASP A 213 1.65 7.73 6.00
C ASP A 213 3.10 7.21 6.06
N GLU A 214 3.33 6.15 6.85
CA GLU A 214 4.61 5.45 6.94
C GLU A 214 4.64 4.20 6.07
N ASP A 215 5.58 4.19 5.12
CA ASP A 215 6.01 2.99 4.45
C ASP A 215 7.22 2.40 5.20
N TRP A 216 7.21 1.10 5.51
CA TRP A 216 8.28 0.45 6.27
C TRP A 216 9.19 -0.40 5.39
N ILE A 217 10.46 -0.46 5.80
CA ILE A 217 11.47 -1.35 5.23
C ILE A 217 11.88 -2.36 6.29
N LEU A 218 11.71 -3.65 5.99
CA LEU A 218 12.14 -4.75 6.85
C LEU A 218 13.11 -5.65 6.09
N GLU A 219 14.20 -6.03 6.75
CA GLU A 219 15.11 -7.05 6.24
C GLU A 219 14.76 -8.43 6.80
N LYS A 220 14.68 -9.43 5.93
CA LYS A 220 14.63 -10.86 6.31
C LYS A 220 15.87 -11.58 5.81
N ASN A 221 16.30 -12.62 6.52
CA ASN A 221 17.53 -13.37 6.27
C ASN A 221 17.36 -14.55 5.29
N ASP A 222 16.16 -14.80 4.75
CA ASP A 222 15.91 -15.92 3.86
C ASP A 222 15.79 -15.45 2.41
N PHE A 223 16.84 -15.71 1.63
CA PHE A 223 16.89 -15.46 0.20
C PHE A 223 15.86 -16.33 -0.53
N SER A 224 14.86 -15.70 -1.13
CA SER A 224 14.12 -16.28 -2.26
C SER A 224 14.19 -15.31 -3.43
N SER A 225 14.49 -15.82 -4.62
CA SER A 225 14.41 -15.05 -5.86
C SER A 225 12.96 -14.72 -6.18
N GLY A 226 12.75 -13.61 -6.86
CA GLY A 226 11.44 -13.15 -7.32
C GLY A 226 10.83 -12.05 -6.45
N THR A 227 9.60 -11.70 -6.77
CA THR A 227 8.82 -10.70 -6.04
C THR A 227 7.54 -11.35 -5.53
N SER A 228 7.15 -11.01 -4.31
CA SER A 228 5.85 -11.33 -3.75
C SER A 228 5.12 -10.04 -3.41
N VAL A 229 3.89 -9.89 -3.89
CA VAL A 229 3.03 -8.74 -3.66
C VAL A 229 1.78 -9.19 -2.91
N TRP A 230 1.55 -8.64 -1.72
CA TRP A 230 0.31 -8.83 -0.96
C TRP A 230 -0.56 -7.60 -1.12
N MET A 231 -1.82 -7.83 -1.43
CA MET A 231 -2.85 -6.79 -1.51
C MET A 231 -4.02 -7.22 -0.64
N LYS A 232 -4.54 -6.31 0.18
CA LYS A 232 -5.73 -6.59 0.99
C LYS A 232 -6.65 -5.39 1.01
N ILE A 233 -7.94 -5.63 0.86
CA ILE A 233 -8.95 -4.59 1.02
C ILE A 233 -10.21 -5.13 1.69
N HIS A 234 -10.83 -4.28 2.49
CA HIS A 234 -12.15 -4.53 3.05
C HIS A 234 -13.19 -4.66 1.92
N ASN A 235 -14.06 -5.67 2.02
CA ASN A 235 -15.09 -5.99 1.02
C ASN A 235 -16.13 -4.88 0.85
N HIS A 236 -16.18 -3.95 1.79
CA HIS A 236 -17.04 -2.77 1.78
C HIS A 236 -16.20 -1.54 2.10
N THR A 237 -15.79 -0.79 1.08
CA THR A 237 -15.09 0.48 1.23
C THR A 237 -15.82 1.56 0.43
N SER A 238 -15.71 2.83 0.86
CA SER A 238 -16.24 3.98 0.11
C SER A 238 -15.22 4.57 -0.88
N ARG A 239 -14.02 3.97 -0.94
CA ARG A 239 -12.99 4.30 -1.91
C ARG A 239 -13.40 3.88 -3.31
N THR A 240 -12.86 4.60 -4.29
CA THR A 240 -13.00 4.34 -5.72
C THR A 240 -11.65 4.65 -6.34
N THR A 241 -11.27 3.98 -7.42
CA THR A 241 -10.04 4.28 -8.19
C THR A 241 -9.95 5.78 -8.54
N LYS A 242 -11.06 6.37 -9.03
CA LYS A 242 -11.18 7.81 -9.32
C LYS A 242 -10.75 8.72 -8.17
N LYS A 243 -11.31 8.54 -6.97
CA LYS A 243 -10.92 9.32 -5.77
C LYS A 243 -9.43 9.21 -5.42
N ILE A 244 -8.76 8.12 -5.79
CA ILE A 244 -7.32 7.97 -5.57
C ILE A 244 -6.56 8.74 -6.65
N PHE A 245 -6.90 8.56 -7.94
CA PHE A 245 -6.31 9.33 -9.03
C PHE A 245 -6.45 10.84 -8.81
N ASP A 246 -7.66 11.31 -8.48
CA ASP A 246 -7.99 12.72 -8.24
C ASP A 246 -7.09 13.37 -7.17
N LYS A 247 -6.50 12.60 -6.24
CA LYS A 247 -5.58 13.14 -5.21
C LYS A 247 -4.20 13.51 -5.77
N PHE A 248 -3.80 12.90 -6.87
CA PHE A 248 -2.45 13.03 -7.46
C PHE A 248 -2.44 13.69 -8.84
N THR A 249 -3.62 14.03 -9.34
CA THR A 249 -3.82 14.91 -10.49
C THR A 249 -4.02 16.36 -10.02
N SER A 250 -3.44 17.32 -10.73
CA SER A 250 -3.68 18.75 -10.51
C SER A 250 -3.85 19.49 -11.84
N GLY A 251 -4.73 20.49 -11.85
CA GLY A 251 -5.08 21.24 -13.07
C GLY A 251 -6.03 20.49 -14.00
N ASP A 252 -6.25 21.05 -15.18
CA ASP A 252 -7.27 20.61 -16.15
C ASP A 252 -6.82 19.40 -17.01
N ASP A 253 -5.53 19.09 -17.04
CA ASP A 253 -4.94 18.07 -17.92
C ASP A 253 -5.05 16.63 -17.39
N TYR A 254 -5.67 16.40 -16.22
CA TYR A 254 -5.80 15.07 -15.57
C TYR A 254 -4.49 14.27 -15.41
N GLY A 255 -3.31 14.88 -15.64
CA GLY A 255 -2.03 14.20 -15.56
C GLY A 255 -1.58 13.96 -14.12
N PHE A 256 -1.02 12.78 -13.85
CA PHE A 256 -0.30 12.50 -12.60
C PHE A 256 0.87 13.48 -12.47
N ASN A 257 0.75 14.48 -11.62
CA ASN A 257 1.71 15.58 -11.55
C ASN A 257 1.96 16.06 -10.12
N LYS A 258 1.32 15.41 -9.15
CA LYS A 258 1.60 15.56 -7.73
C LYS A 258 2.18 14.26 -7.19
N THR A 259 3.26 14.34 -6.42
CA THR A 259 3.81 13.19 -5.69
C THR A 259 4.02 13.51 -4.21
N ILE A 260 4.11 12.46 -3.39
CA ILE A 260 4.48 12.53 -1.98
C ILE A 260 5.76 11.74 -1.81
N VAL A 261 6.82 12.41 -1.35
CA VAL A 261 8.13 11.81 -1.10
C VAL A 261 8.29 11.58 0.40
N PRO A 262 8.29 10.32 0.88
CA PRO A 262 8.56 10.01 2.28
C PRO A 262 10.05 10.22 2.57
N VAL A 263 10.38 11.35 3.19
CA VAL A 263 11.77 11.79 3.37
C VAL A 263 12.57 10.84 4.28
N LYS A 264 11.89 10.18 5.23
CA LYS A 264 12.47 9.16 6.12
C LYS A 264 13.16 8.04 5.33
N MET A 265 12.67 7.67 4.15
CA MET A 265 13.29 6.63 3.30
C MET A 265 14.67 7.02 2.74
N ALA A 266 15.04 8.30 2.76
CA ALA A 266 16.37 8.73 2.35
C ALA A 266 17.42 8.54 3.46
N GLN A 267 16.99 8.17 4.67
CA GLN A 267 17.88 7.76 5.75
C GLN A 267 18.43 6.36 5.48
N TYR A 268 19.65 6.12 5.93
CA TYR A 268 20.29 4.82 5.81
C TYR A 268 20.73 4.37 7.20
N GLY A 269 20.13 3.28 7.70
CA GLY A 269 20.32 2.88 9.09
C GLY A 269 19.96 4.02 10.06
N GLU A 270 20.87 4.31 10.99
CA GLU A 270 20.71 5.38 12.00
C GLU A 270 21.16 6.77 11.51
N ASP A 271 21.46 6.94 10.22
CA ASP A 271 21.97 8.20 9.69
C ASP A 271 20.93 9.31 9.72
N LYS A 272 21.35 10.47 10.22
CA LYS A 272 20.59 11.73 10.11
C LYS A 272 20.70 12.29 8.68
N LEU A 273 19.65 13.00 8.24
CA LEU A 273 19.61 13.65 6.92
C LEU A 273 20.39 14.97 6.94
N ILE A 274 21.72 14.90 6.83
CA ILE A 274 22.61 16.06 6.99
C ILE A 274 23.17 16.58 5.66
N SER A 275 23.42 15.69 4.71
CA SER A 275 24.26 15.97 3.53
C SER A 275 23.48 16.38 2.28
N ARG A 276 24.16 17.06 1.34
CA ARG A 276 23.61 17.38 0.00
C ARG A 276 23.37 16.12 -0.84
N SER A 277 24.18 15.08 -0.68
CA SER A 277 24.00 13.83 -1.43
C SER A 277 22.71 13.10 -1.02
N GLN A 278 22.32 13.16 0.26
CA GLN A 278 21.00 12.69 0.72
C GLN A 278 19.88 13.53 0.10
N ALA A 279 20.00 14.86 0.08
CA ALA A 279 19.00 15.72 -0.54
C ALA A 279 18.85 15.44 -2.05
N LYS A 280 19.95 15.24 -2.78
CA LYS A 280 19.90 14.88 -4.21
C LYS A 280 19.19 13.56 -4.46
N ARG A 281 19.32 12.58 -3.56
CA ARG A 281 18.54 11.32 -3.64
C ARG A 281 17.05 11.57 -3.47
N VAL A 282 16.66 12.39 -2.50
CA VAL A 282 15.25 12.81 -2.31
C VAL A 282 14.72 13.53 -3.56
N LEU A 283 15.54 14.39 -4.16
CA LEU A 283 15.18 15.20 -5.34
C LEU A 283 15.26 14.45 -6.67
N ALA A 284 15.85 13.26 -6.74
CA ALA A 284 15.94 12.53 -7.99
C ALA A 284 14.54 12.30 -8.58
N ARG A 285 14.35 12.67 -9.86
CA ARG A 285 13.11 12.51 -10.63
C ARG A 285 11.92 13.32 -10.13
N VAL A 286 12.09 14.21 -9.15
CA VAL A 286 10.98 15.05 -8.66
C VAL A 286 10.60 16.13 -9.69
N GLU A 287 11.49 16.43 -10.63
CA GLU A 287 11.26 17.30 -11.79
C GLU A 287 10.19 16.78 -12.77
N LEU A 288 9.79 15.51 -12.66
CA LEU A 288 8.68 14.93 -13.42
C LEU A 288 7.30 15.36 -12.90
N PHE A 289 7.26 16.13 -11.80
CA PHE A 289 6.05 16.54 -11.10
C PHE A 289 5.95 18.06 -11.01
N LYS A 290 4.72 18.58 -11.02
CA LYS A 290 4.43 20.01 -10.80
C LYS A 290 4.33 20.35 -9.32
N THR A 291 3.86 19.41 -8.49
CA THR A 291 3.77 19.58 -7.03
C THR A 291 4.46 18.42 -6.33
N VAL A 292 5.41 18.71 -5.45
CA VAL A 292 6.17 17.72 -4.69
C VAL A 292 5.93 17.96 -3.21
N ILE A 293 5.32 16.99 -2.54
CA ILE A 293 5.07 17.02 -1.11
C ILE A 293 6.14 16.19 -0.41
N PHE A 294 7.05 16.83 0.32
CA PHE A 294 8.00 16.16 1.19
C PHE A 294 7.34 15.84 2.53
N ASN A 295 7.11 14.55 2.79
CA ASN A 295 6.60 14.07 4.07
C ASN A 295 7.77 13.82 5.04
N PHE A 296 7.85 14.63 6.11
CA PHE A 296 8.89 14.56 7.13
C PHE A 296 8.46 13.77 8.39
N GLU A 297 7.38 12.99 8.32
CA GLU A 297 6.99 12.12 9.42
C GLU A 297 8.13 11.19 9.84
N GLY A 298 8.32 11.05 11.15
CA GLY A 298 9.43 10.29 11.72
C GLY A 298 10.82 10.92 11.54
N VAL A 299 10.95 12.10 10.93
CA VAL A 299 12.23 12.82 10.78
C VAL A 299 12.35 13.89 11.86
N GLU A 300 13.19 13.62 12.85
CA GLU A 300 13.40 14.55 13.98
C GLU A 300 14.20 15.80 13.59
N ILE A 301 15.25 15.64 12.78
CA ILE A 301 16.19 16.71 12.42
C ILE A 301 16.73 16.52 11.00
N ILE A 302 16.94 17.64 10.31
CA ILE A 302 17.69 17.71 9.06
C ILE A 302 18.85 18.70 9.20
N GLY A 303 19.95 18.44 8.50
CA GLY A 303 21.11 19.32 8.47
C GLY A 303 20.92 20.50 7.53
N GLN A 304 21.72 21.54 7.74
CA GLN A 304 21.67 22.77 6.94
C GLN A 304 21.92 22.48 5.46
N ALA A 305 22.91 21.66 5.13
CA ALA A 305 23.26 21.38 3.74
C ALA A 305 22.15 20.61 3.01
N PHE A 306 21.46 19.69 3.69
CA PHE A 306 20.28 19.00 3.18
C PHE A 306 19.13 19.97 2.89
N ALA A 307 18.77 20.81 3.87
CA ALA A 307 17.68 21.77 3.72
C ALA A 307 17.97 22.84 2.65
N ASP A 308 19.22 23.32 2.58
CA ASP A 308 19.71 24.28 1.59
C ASP A 308 19.57 23.75 0.16
N GLU A 309 19.92 22.48 -0.06
CA GLU A 309 19.82 21.86 -1.39
C GLU A 309 18.37 21.79 -1.87
N ILE A 310 17.43 21.35 -1.02
CA ILE A 310 16.01 21.17 -1.40
C ILE A 310 15.29 22.52 -1.50
N PHE A 311 15.31 23.31 -0.43
CA PHE A 311 14.40 24.45 -0.29
C PHE A 311 14.98 25.78 -0.78
N ARG A 312 16.28 25.82 -1.13
CA ARG A 312 16.91 26.99 -1.74
C ARG A 312 17.43 26.66 -3.14
N VAL A 313 18.40 25.76 -3.27
CA VAL A 313 19.09 25.50 -4.55
C VAL A 313 18.14 24.90 -5.59
N PHE A 314 17.46 23.82 -5.24
CA PHE A 314 16.54 23.16 -6.16
C PHE A 314 15.32 24.04 -6.48
N SER A 315 14.70 24.63 -5.45
CA SER A 315 13.58 25.57 -5.63
C SER A 315 13.92 26.77 -6.53
N GLN A 316 15.16 27.29 -6.49
CA GLN A 316 15.60 28.37 -7.38
C GLN A 316 15.81 27.91 -8.81
N LYS A 317 16.28 26.67 -9.01
CA LYS A 317 16.50 26.09 -10.34
C LYS A 317 15.21 25.63 -11.02
N HIS A 318 14.20 25.30 -10.22
CA HIS A 318 12.91 24.78 -10.66
C HIS A 318 11.75 25.62 -10.07
N PRO A 319 11.65 26.92 -10.42
CA PRO A 319 10.60 27.79 -9.89
C PRO A 319 9.18 27.37 -10.30
N GLU A 320 9.06 26.56 -11.35
CA GLU A 320 7.80 25.96 -11.83
C GLU A 320 7.27 24.84 -10.93
N ILE A 321 8.10 24.28 -10.05
CA ILE A 321 7.73 23.17 -9.17
C ILE A 321 7.33 23.68 -7.80
N GLU A 322 6.12 23.36 -7.38
CA GLU A 322 5.62 23.66 -6.05
C GLU A 322 6.17 22.66 -5.02
N LEU A 323 7.02 23.12 -4.10
CA LEU A 323 7.59 22.30 -3.04
C LEU A 323 6.87 22.54 -1.71
N ILE A 324 6.22 21.50 -1.19
CA ILE A 324 5.46 21.54 0.07
C ILE A 324 6.15 20.62 1.09
N ALA A 325 6.31 21.09 2.32
CA ALA A 325 6.79 20.26 3.43
C ALA A 325 5.64 20.02 4.41
N ILE A 326 5.36 18.75 4.73
CA ILE A 326 4.32 18.34 5.69
C ILE A 326 4.91 17.49 6.82
N LYS A 327 4.18 17.38 7.92
CA LYS A 327 4.54 16.57 9.10
C LYS A 327 5.96 16.82 9.62
N THR A 328 6.41 18.06 9.55
CA THR A 328 7.74 18.48 10.02
C THR A 328 7.76 18.56 11.55
N SER A 329 8.84 18.09 12.18
CA SER A 329 9.19 18.48 13.54
C SER A 329 9.50 19.98 13.64
N ASP A 330 9.52 20.54 14.86
CA ASP A 330 9.89 21.94 15.06
C ASP A 330 11.32 22.24 14.59
N GLU A 331 12.27 21.32 14.78
CA GLU A 331 13.65 21.47 14.33
C GLU A 331 13.77 21.41 12.81
N VAL A 332 13.05 20.49 12.16
CA VAL A 332 12.96 20.43 10.69
C VAL A 332 12.39 21.75 10.15
N LYS A 333 11.28 22.24 10.73
CA LYS A 333 10.64 23.48 10.30
C LYS A 333 11.56 24.69 10.44
N LYS A 334 12.33 24.80 11.53
CA LYS A 334 13.35 25.86 11.71
C LYS A 334 14.40 25.80 10.61
N MET A 335 14.91 24.61 10.29
CA MET A 335 15.95 24.45 9.27
C MET A 335 15.45 24.79 7.86
N ILE A 336 14.23 24.35 7.51
CA ILE A 336 13.58 24.71 6.23
C ILE A 336 13.42 26.23 6.12
N ASN A 337 12.92 26.88 7.17
CA ASN A 337 12.75 28.34 7.18
C ASN A 337 14.09 29.07 7.04
N ARG A 338 15.15 28.56 7.67
CA ARG A 338 16.51 29.11 7.55
C ARG A 338 17.02 29.01 6.11
N ALA A 339 16.86 27.86 5.46
CA ALA A 339 17.25 27.67 4.06
C ALA A 339 16.49 28.63 3.12
N LYS A 340 15.17 28.78 3.31
CA LYS A 340 14.34 29.71 2.52
C LYS A 340 14.71 31.18 2.73
N ARG A 341 15.07 31.60 3.96
CA ARG A 341 15.47 32.99 4.25
C ARG A 341 16.77 33.41 3.57
N GLY A 342 17.64 32.45 3.22
CA GLY A 342 18.80 32.71 2.36
C GLY A 342 18.44 33.29 0.98
N ASN A 343 17.18 33.21 0.55
CA ASN A 343 16.70 33.85 -0.68
C ASN A 343 16.52 35.38 -0.58
N VAL A 344 16.35 35.93 0.63
CA VAL A 344 15.92 37.33 0.80
C VAL A 344 17.09 38.32 0.88
N GLN A 345 18.33 37.83 1.05
CA GLN A 345 19.52 38.69 1.18
C GLN A 345 20.37 38.81 -0.11
N ALA A 346 19.95 38.19 -1.21
CA ALA A 346 20.70 38.16 -2.48
C ALA A 346 20.05 38.97 -3.62
N THR A 347 19.02 39.76 -3.32
CA THR A 347 18.44 40.80 -4.20
C THR A 347 18.75 42.16 -3.61
#